data_AF-R4L3Z2-F1
#
_entry.id   AF-R4L3Z2-F1
#
_cell.length_a   1.000
_cell.length_b   1.000
_cell.length_c   1.000
_cell.angle_alpha   90.00
_cell.angle_beta   90.00
_cell.angle_gamma   90.00
#
_symmetry.space_group_name_H-M   'P 1'
#
loop_
_entity.id
_entity.type
_entity.pdbx_description
1 polymer ?
#
loop_
_entity_poly.entity_id
_entity_poly.type
_entity_poly.pdbx_seq_one_letter_code
_entity_poly.pdbx_strand_id
1 'polypeptide(L)'
;MSANTQPLNRQDFLAFWHGRASAAFVAADIISGLEETAQKGCGLYFELYQGMLLRSLRAESESLTPEHRVTFMQVLWARRIRIDDAAIAEAEQAESECWIEINASQE
;
A
#
# COMPACT_ATOMS: atom_id res chain seq x y z
N MET A 1 10.49 17.83 -8.68
CA MET A 1 9.42 18.10 -7.69
C MET A 1 9.83 17.36 -6.43
N SER A 2 10.32 18.06 -5.41
CA SER A 2 10.82 17.41 -4.19
C SER A 2 9.64 16.97 -3.32
N ALA A 3 9.53 15.67 -3.05
CA ALA A 3 8.62 15.15 -2.03
C ALA A 3 9.01 15.76 -0.68
N ASN A 4 8.15 16.60 -0.12
CA ASN A 4 8.36 17.24 1.17
C ASN A 4 7.98 16.25 2.27
N THR A 5 8.88 15.32 2.60
CA THR A 5 8.68 14.38 3.70
C THR A 5 9.05 15.06 5.02
N GLN A 6 8.24 16.02 5.45
CA GLN A 6 8.38 16.57 6.80
C GLN A 6 8.01 15.47 7.81
N PRO A 7 8.88 15.17 8.79
CA PRO A 7 8.54 14.23 9.85
C PRO A 7 7.35 14.77 10.65
N LEU A 8 6.38 13.89 10.94
CA LEU A 8 5.22 14.23 11.78
C LEU A 8 5.70 14.82 13.11
N ASN A 9 5.11 15.96 13.51
CA ASN A 9 5.41 16.53 14.82
C ASN A 9 4.84 15.62 15.93
N ARG A 10 5.29 15.79 17.19
CA ARG A 10 4.86 14.93 18.31
C ARG A 10 3.33 14.90 18.52
N GLN A 11 2.64 16.02 18.35
CA GLN A 11 1.19 16.10 18.49
C GLN A 11 0.49 15.37 17.33
N ASP A 12 0.98 15.54 16.10
CA ASP A 12 0.43 14.84 14.93
C ASP A 12 0.63 13.32 15.05
N PHE A 13 1.79 12.89 15.57
CA PHE A 13 2.08 11.49 15.86
C PHE A 13 1.15 10.92 16.92
N LEU A 14 0.90 11.65 18.02
CA LEU A 14 -0.03 11.22 19.07
C LEU A 14 -1.47 11.18 18.57
N ALA A 15 -1.90 12.16 17.76
CA ALA A 15 -3.21 12.17 17.14
C ALA A 15 -3.36 11.00 16.15
N PHE A 16 -2.31 10.72 15.37
CA PHE A 16 -2.24 9.55 14.51
C PHE A 16 -2.35 8.27 15.33
N TRP A 17 -1.65 8.12 16.45
CA TRP A 17 -1.68 6.89 17.26
C TRP A 17 -3.00 6.69 18.04
N HIS A 18 -3.55 7.78 18.58
CA HIS A 18 -4.77 7.76 19.39
C HIS A 18 -6.07 7.97 18.59
N GLY A 19 -5.97 8.09 17.27
CA GLY A 19 -7.14 8.14 16.39
C GLY A 19 -8.07 6.96 16.69
N ARG A 20 -9.35 7.25 16.98
CA ARG A 20 -10.34 6.20 17.22
C ARG A 20 -10.69 5.54 15.89
N ALA A 21 -10.47 4.24 15.80
CA ALA A 21 -11.09 3.44 14.76
C ALA A 21 -12.61 3.59 14.87
N SER A 22 -13.25 4.09 13.81
CA SER A 22 -14.71 4.07 13.71
C SER A 22 -15.15 2.61 13.71
N ALA A 23 -16.11 2.25 14.57
CA ALA A 23 -16.59 0.86 14.69
C ALA A 23 -17.19 0.30 13.38
N ALA A 24 -17.46 1.16 12.39
CA ALA A 24 -17.98 0.77 11.08
C ALA A 24 -16.89 0.48 10.03
N PHE A 25 -15.63 0.89 10.25
CA PHE A 25 -14.55 0.77 9.26
C PHE A 25 -13.56 -0.32 9.66
N VAL A 26 -13.57 -1.43 8.94
CA VAL A 26 -12.68 -2.56 9.17
C VAL A 26 -11.52 -2.52 8.16
N ALA A 27 -10.55 -1.64 8.41
CA ALA A 27 -9.36 -1.48 7.57
C ALA A 27 -8.62 -2.80 7.30
N ALA A 28 -8.57 -3.68 8.30
CA ALA A 28 -7.92 -4.98 8.20
C ALA A 28 -8.56 -5.88 7.13
N ASP A 29 -9.89 -5.88 7.02
CA ASP A 29 -10.62 -6.71 6.06
C ASP A 29 -10.40 -6.17 4.64
N ILE A 30 -10.43 -4.85 4.47
CA ILE A 30 -10.15 -4.20 3.18
C ILE A 30 -8.73 -4.54 2.71
N ILE A 31 -7.73 -4.37 3.57
CA ILE A 31 -6.34 -4.69 3.23
C ILE A 31 -6.20 -6.17 2.87
N SER A 32 -6.82 -7.07 3.64
CA SER A 32 -6.76 -8.51 3.37
C SER A 32 -7.44 -8.88 2.04
N GLY A 33 -8.56 -8.23 1.70
CA GLY A 33 -9.22 -8.41 0.40
C GLY A 33 -8.36 -7.93 -0.78
N LEU A 34 -7.59 -6.86 -0.59
CA LEU A 34 -6.64 -6.36 -1.59
C LEU A 34 -5.42 -7.30 -1.72
N GLU A 35 -4.91 -7.83 -0.61
CA GLU A 35 -3.86 -8.87 -0.59
C GLU A 35 -4.32 -10.11 -1.37
N GLU A 36 -5.54 -10.59 -1.14
CA GLU A 36 -6.10 -11.73 -1.88
C GLU A 36 -6.26 -11.44 -3.37
N THR A 37 -6.67 -10.22 -3.72
CA THR A 37 -6.85 -9.81 -5.11
C THR A 37 -5.51 -9.76 -5.84
N ALA A 38 -4.47 -9.20 -5.21
CA ALA A 38 -3.11 -9.19 -5.74
C ALA A 38 -2.57 -10.63 -5.89
N GLN A 39 -2.77 -11.47 -4.87
CA GLN A 39 -2.35 -12.88 -4.88
C GLN A 39 -2.96 -13.69 -6.04
N LYS A 40 -4.21 -13.40 -6.41
CA LYS A 40 -4.89 -14.06 -7.54
C LYS A 40 -4.37 -13.59 -8.89
N GLY A 41 -3.84 -12.36 -8.99
CA GLY A 41 -3.38 -11.77 -10.24
C GLY A 41 -1.89 -11.95 -10.53
N CYS A 42 -1.06 -12.23 -9.51
CA CYS A 42 0.40 -12.24 -9.65
C CYS A 42 1.00 -13.56 -10.16
N GLY A 43 0.24 -14.65 -10.14
CA GLY A 43 0.79 -15.99 -10.40
C GLY A 43 1.88 -16.35 -9.36
N LEU A 44 3.04 -16.81 -9.84
CA LEU A 44 4.18 -17.20 -9.00
C LEU A 44 5.20 -16.06 -8.80
N TYR A 45 4.92 -14.86 -9.31
CA TYR A 45 5.88 -13.75 -9.34
C TYR A 45 5.58 -12.76 -8.22
N PHE A 46 6.53 -12.63 -7.29
CA PHE A 46 6.37 -11.77 -6.12
C PHE A 46 6.39 -10.28 -6.49
N GLU A 47 7.17 -9.92 -7.50
CA GLU A 47 7.29 -8.56 -8.02
C GLU A 47 5.96 -8.06 -8.58
N LEU A 48 5.22 -8.94 -9.29
CA LEU A 48 3.87 -8.67 -9.77
C LEU A 48 2.90 -8.50 -8.59
N TYR A 49 2.98 -9.37 -7.58
CA TYR A 49 2.16 -9.27 -6.36
C TYR A 49 2.38 -7.92 -5.67
N GLN A 50 3.64 -7.54 -5.47
CA GLN A 50 3.99 -6.35 -4.73
C GLN A 50 3.55 -5.08 -5.48
N GLY A 51 3.81 -5.00 -6.79
CA GLY A 51 3.37 -3.87 -7.62
C GLY A 51 1.84 -3.70 -7.61
N MET A 52 1.10 -4.81 -7.80
CA MET A 52 -0.36 -4.80 -7.72
C MET A 52 -0.87 -4.35 -6.35
N LEU A 53 -0.36 -4.95 -5.28
CA LEU A 53 -0.81 -4.65 -3.92
C LEU A 53 -0.58 -3.18 -3.56
N LEU A 54 0.63 -2.65 -3.79
CA LEU A 54 0.95 -1.28 -3.39
C LEU A 54 0.14 -0.25 -4.18
N ARG A 55 -0.09 -0.45 -5.48
CA ARG A 55 -0.98 0.41 -6.27
C ARG A 55 -2.42 0.37 -5.76
N SER A 56 -2.95 -0.82 -5.48
CA SER A 56 -4.31 -0.98 -4.97
C SER A 56 -4.49 -0.34 -3.59
N LEU A 57 -3.53 -0.52 -2.69
CA LEU A 57 -3.56 0.11 -1.36
C LEU A 57 -3.47 1.63 -1.45
N ARG A 58 -2.68 2.18 -2.38
CA ARG A 58 -2.60 3.61 -2.61
C ARG A 58 -3.93 4.17 -3.10
N ALA A 59 -4.50 3.55 -4.14
CA ALA A 59 -5.80 3.95 -4.68
C ALA A 59 -6.92 3.89 -3.63
N GLU A 60 -6.93 2.84 -2.80
CA GLU A 60 -7.89 2.73 -1.70
C GLU A 60 -7.67 3.84 -0.67
N SER A 61 -6.42 4.12 -0.27
CA SER A 61 -6.15 5.19 0.69
C SER A 61 -6.62 6.57 0.22
N GLU A 62 -6.62 6.82 -1.09
CA GLU A 62 -7.05 8.08 -1.71
C GLU A 62 -8.57 8.19 -1.84
N SER A 63 -9.29 7.05 -1.87
CA SER A 63 -10.76 7.01 -1.92
C SER A 63 -11.42 7.20 -0.55
N LEU A 64 -10.68 6.94 0.54
CA LEU A 64 -11.18 7.00 1.91
C LEU A 64 -11.38 8.43 2.42
N THR A 65 -12.35 8.60 3.32
CA THR A 65 -12.48 9.84 4.11
C THR A 65 -11.21 10.07 4.95
N PRO A 66 -10.89 11.32 5.35
CA PRO A 66 -9.70 11.60 6.14
C PRO A 66 -9.59 10.76 7.43
N GLU A 67 -10.72 10.49 8.09
CA GLU A 67 -10.81 9.70 9.33
C GLU A 67 -10.51 8.22 9.09
N HIS A 68 -11.12 7.62 8.05
CA HIS A 68 -10.87 6.22 7.68
C HIS A 68 -9.45 6.03 7.16
N ARG A 69 -8.93 7.01 6.40
CA ARG A 69 -7.56 6.98 5.91
C ARG A 69 -6.53 6.93 7.04
N VAL A 70 -6.75 7.66 8.15
CA VAL A 70 -5.87 7.55 9.33
C VAL A 70 -5.86 6.12 9.88
N THR A 71 -7.04 5.52 10.06
CA THR A 71 -7.17 4.14 10.55
C THR A 71 -6.52 3.14 9.58
N PHE A 72 -6.70 3.35 8.28
CA PHE A 72 -6.09 2.54 7.22
C PHE A 72 -4.56 2.60 7.26
N MET A 73 -4.00 3.81 7.37
CA MET A 73 -2.55 4.04 7.48
C MET A 73 -1.96 3.45 8.76
N GLN A 74 -2.68 3.49 9.90
CA GLN A 74 -2.25 2.81 11.13
C GLN A 74 -2.12 1.29 10.93
N VAL A 75 -3.08 0.66 10.26
CA VAL A 75 -3.05 -0.79 10.02
C VAL A 75 -1.93 -1.15 9.04
N LEU A 76 -1.73 -0.36 7.96
CA LEU A 76 -0.60 -0.54 7.06
C LEU A 76 0.74 -0.44 7.79
N TRP A 77 0.88 0.57 8.65
CA TRP A 77 2.08 0.75 9.46
C TRP A 77 2.32 -0.45 10.41
N ALA A 78 1.27 -0.95 11.07
CA ALA A 78 1.35 -2.15 11.91
C ALA A 78 1.75 -3.40 11.11
N ARG A 79 1.32 -3.51 9.85
CA ARG A 79 1.72 -4.56 8.90
C ARG A 79 3.07 -4.30 8.22
N ARG A 80 3.75 -3.17 8.52
CA ARG A 80 5.01 -2.72 7.91
C ARG A 80 4.93 -2.52 6.39
N ILE A 81 3.76 -2.17 5.88
CA ILE A 81 3.54 -1.87 4.47
C ILE A 81 3.70 -0.37 4.25
N ARG A 82 4.52 0.01 3.26
CA ARG A 82 4.72 1.40 2.84
C ARG A 82 4.07 1.62 1.48
N ILE A 83 3.26 2.68 1.37
CA ILE A 83 2.61 3.13 0.13
C ILE A 83 3.04 4.57 -0.23
N ASP A 84 4.22 4.96 0.22
CA ASP A 84 4.86 6.21 -0.20
C ASP A 84 5.34 6.09 -1.65
N ASP A 85 5.55 7.25 -2.28
CA ASP A 85 5.85 7.31 -3.72
C ASP A 85 7.15 6.57 -4.07
N ALA A 86 8.12 6.49 -3.15
CA ALA A 86 9.35 5.74 -3.35
C ALA A 86 9.12 4.23 -3.33
N ALA A 87 8.37 3.72 -2.35
CA ALA A 87 8.03 2.30 -2.27
C ALA A 87 7.20 1.84 -3.49
N ILE A 88 6.30 2.69 -3.98
CA ILE A 88 5.50 2.39 -5.18
C ILE A 88 6.41 2.38 -6.42
N ALA A 89 7.26 3.38 -6.61
CA ALA A 89 8.18 3.44 -7.75
C ALA A 89 9.15 2.25 -7.78
N GLU A 90 9.68 1.84 -6.63
CA GLU A 90 10.52 0.64 -6.50
C GLU A 90 9.77 -0.63 -6.93
N ALA A 91 8.52 -0.80 -6.49
CA ALA A 91 7.71 -1.95 -6.85
C ALA A 91 7.30 -1.95 -8.33
N GLU A 92 6.98 -0.78 -8.91
CA GLU A 92 6.66 -0.64 -10.33
C GLU A 92 7.87 -0.96 -11.23
N GLN A 93 9.07 -0.57 -10.82
CA GLN A 93 10.30 -0.90 -11.52
C GLN A 93 10.53 -2.43 -11.49
N ALA A 94 10.44 -3.05 -10.32
CA ALA A 94 10.61 -4.49 -10.17
C ALA A 94 9.55 -5.29 -10.97
N GLU A 95 8.31 -4.84 -10.98
CA GLU A 95 7.23 -5.43 -11.79
C GLU A 95 7.54 -5.34 -13.28
N SER A 96 8.03 -4.18 -13.76
CA SER A 96 8.42 -3.97 -15.16
C SER A 96 9.55 -4.92 -15.59
N GLU A 97 10.59 -5.05 -14.75
CA GLU A 97 11.71 -5.98 -14.99
C GLU A 97 11.23 -7.44 -15.02
N CYS A 98 10.35 -7.82 -14.08
CA CYS A 98 9.77 -9.15 -14.03
C CYS A 98 8.97 -9.47 -15.31
N TRP A 99 8.17 -8.53 -15.82
CA TRP A 99 7.46 -8.73 -17.09
C TRP A 99 8.39 -8.91 -18.28
N ILE A 100 9.52 -8.21 -18.33
CA ILE A 100 10.53 -8.39 -19.37
C ILE A 100 11.08 -9.83 -19.33
N GLU A 101 11.43 -10.33 -18.15
CA GLU A 101 11.92 -11.70 -17.96
C GLU A 101 10.88 -12.76 -18.34
N ILE A 102 9.63 -12.57 -17.91
CA ILE A 102 8.50 -13.46 -18.24
C ILE A 102 8.32 -13.54 -19.75
N ASN A 103 8.32 -12.41 -20.44
CA ASN A 103 8.13 -12.37 -21.88
C ASN A 103 9.32 -13.00 -22.62
N ALA A 104 10.54 -12.72 -22.19
CA ALA A 104 11.75 -13.34 -22.75
C ALA A 104 11.80 -14.86 -22.56
N SER A 105 11.21 -15.38 -21.48
CA SER A 105 11.15 -16.83 -21.21
C SER A 105 10.14 -17.60 -22.06
N GLN A 106 9.25 -16.89 -22.77
CA GLN A 106 8.21 -17.46 -23.63
C GLN A 106 8.57 -17.42 -25.13
N GLU A 107 9.71 -16.83 -25.48
CA GLU A 107 10.31 -16.85 -26.83
C GLU A 107 11.25 -18.05 -27.02
#